data_AF-A0A1E3R642-F1
#
_entry.id   AF-A0A1E3R642-F1
#
_cell.length_a   1.000
_cell.length_b   1.000
_cell.length_c   1.000
_cell.angle_alpha   90.00
_cell.angle_beta   90.00
_cell.angle_gamma   90.00
#
_symmetry.space_group_name_H-M   'P 1'
#
loop_
_entity.id
_entity.type
_entity.pdbx_description
1 polymer ?
#
loop_
_entity_poly.entity_id
_entity_poly.type
_entity_poly.pdbx_seq_one_letter_code
_entity_poly.pdbx_strand_id
1 'polypeptide(L)'
;MSDETTTEATEPVAEADDTAEADDERVSETVDTPDEPDTEETEPDTFTREYVESLRQENGKYRQRAQRADELAQRLHTELVRATGKLADPTDLPFDEDHLADAAKMAAAIDDLLTRKPHLAARRPIGEIGQGATASGTNVDLAAILRGKAG
;
A
#
# COMPACT_ATOMS: atom_id res chain seq x y z
N MET A 1 2.70 -19.78 -52.65
CA MET A 1 3.24 -19.96 -51.29
C MET A 1 2.27 -19.27 -50.38
N SER A 2 1.35 -20.06 -49.83
CA SER A 2 0.31 -19.66 -48.90
C SER A 2 0.58 -20.51 -47.66
N ASP A 3 1.03 -19.90 -46.58
CA ASP A 3 1.23 -20.61 -45.32
C ASP A 3 -0.04 -20.54 -44.48
N GLU A 4 -0.43 -21.72 -44.02
CA GLU A 4 -1.62 -22.05 -43.27
C GLU A 4 -1.56 -21.56 -41.80
N THR A 5 -2.73 -21.37 -41.25
CA THR A 5 -3.06 -21.01 -39.86
C THR A 5 -2.72 -22.13 -38.87
N THR A 6 -2.18 -21.79 -37.69
CA THR A 6 -2.36 -22.60 -36.47
C THR A 6 -2.41 -21.69 -35.25
N THR A 7 -3.58 -21.67 -34.63
CA THR A 7 -3.91 -21.04 -33.35
C THR A 7 -3.78 -22.13 -32.29
N GLU A 8 -2.85 -21.96 -31.35
CA GLU A 8 -2.68 -22.85 -30.20
C GLU A 8 -3.66 -22.44 -29.11
N ALA A 9 -4.65 -23.29 -28.85
CA ALA A 9 -5.61 -23.18 -27.77
C ALA A 9 -5.07 -23.96 -26.55
N THR A 10 -4.76 -23.27 -25.46
CA THR A 10 -4.38 -23.87 -24.19
C THR A 10 -5.64 -24.24 -23.40
N GLU A 11 -5.86 -25.54 -23.21
CA GLU A 11 -6.87 -26.10 -22.30
C GLU A 11 -6.30 -26.19 -20.86
N PRO A 12 -7.11 -25.95 -19.82
CA PRO A 12 -6.70 -26.18 -18.43
C PRO A 12 -6.88 -27.65 -18.04
N VAL A 13 -5.80 -28.27 -17.58
CA VAL A 13 -5.79 -29.62 -16.98
C VAL A 13 -6.42 -29.54 -15.58
N ALA A 14 -7.53 -30.24 -15.41
CA ALA A 14 -8.13 -30.55 -14.11
C ALA A 14 -7.41 -31.74 -13.49
N GLU A 15 -6.77 -31.54 -12.35
CA GLU A 15 -6.21 -32.60 -11.52
C GLU A 15 -7.12 -32.76 -10.29
N ALA A 16 -7.81 -33.89 -10.24
CA ALA A 16 -8.61 -34.36 -9.14
C ALA A 16 -7.99 -35.66 -8.65
N ASP A 17 -7.43 -35.65 -7.43
CA ASP A 17 -7.55 -36.72 -6.43
C ASP A 17 -6.76 -36.29 -5.18
N ASP A 18 -7.40 -36.13 -4.03
CA ASP A 18 -7.04 -36.92 -2.86
C ASP A 18 -8.11 -36.80 -1.77
N THR A 19 -8.41 -37.95 -1.20
CA THR A 19 -9.55 -38.26 -0.34
C THR A 19 -9.17 -38.00 1.10
N ALA A 20 -9.81 -37.04 1.77
CA ALA A 20 -9.76 -36.91 3.23
C ALA A 20 -11.05 -37.48 3.82
N GLU A 21 -10.93 -38.71 4.31
CA GLU A 21 -11.97 -39.45 5.03
C GLU A 21 -12.22 -38.86 6.43
N ALA A 22 -13.47 -38.99 6.87
CA ALA A 22 -14.12 -38.30 7.96
C ALA A 22 -13.65 -38.71 9.37
N ASP A 23 -13.64 -37.74 10.29
CA ASP A 23 -14.20 -37.93 11.64
C ASP A 23 -14.40 -36.54 12.30
N ASP A 24 -15.62 -36.01 12.24
CA ASP A 24 -16.06 -34.92 13.11
C ASP A 24 -17.37 -35.36 13.74
N GLU A 25 -17.22 -35.96 14.93
CA GLU A 25 -18.30 -36.36 15.82
C GLU A 25 -19.17 -35.13 16.14
N ARG A 26 -20.23 -34.93 15.35
CA ARG A 26 -21.32 -34.03 15.71
C ARG A 26 -22.04 -34.57 16.94
N VAL A 27 -21.60 -34.15 18.11
CA VAL A 27 -22.34 -34.26 19.36
C VAL A 27 -23.65 -33.49 19.17
N SER A 28 -24.74 -34.23 18.95
CA SER A 28 -26.11 -33.72 18.98
C SER A 28 -26.49 -33.43 20.43
N GLU A 29 -26.05 -32.29 20.96
CA GLU A 29 -26.54 -31.75 22.22
C GLU A 29 -27.95 -31.21 21.96
N THR A 30 -28.97 -31.97 22.35
CA THR A 30 -30.35 -31.52 22.40
C THR A 30 -30.47 -30.44 23.47
N VAL A 31 -30.30 -29.19 23.08
CA VAL A 31 -30.63 -28.03 23.91
C VAL A 31 -32.14 -28.03 24.11
N ASP A 32 -32.56 -28.17 25.37
CA ASP A 32 -33.94 -28.02 25.84
C ASP A 32 -34.34 -26.55 25.67
N THR A 33 -35.07 -26.25 24.59
CA THR A 33 -35.60 -24.92 24.31
C THR A 33 -36.72 -24.62 25.31
N PRO A 34 -36.64 -23.55 26.12
CA PRO A 34 -37.75 -23.13 26.97
C PRO A 34 -38.97 -22.79 26.11
N ASP A 35 -40.13 -23.33 26.50
CA ASP A 35 -41.47 -23.07 25.93
C ASP A 35 -41.67 -21.56 25.70
N GLU A 36 -41.63 -21.13 24.43
CA GLU A 36 -41.93 -19.76 24.04
C GLU A 36 -43.42 -19.49 24.23
N PRO A 37 -43.82 -18.37 24.87
CA PRO A 37 -45.23 -18.01 24.91
C PRO A 37 -45.70 -17.71 23.48
N ASP A 38 -46.84 -18.32 23.12
CA ASP A 38 -47.61 -18.15 21.89
C ASP A 38 -47.75 -16.65 21.52
N THR A 39 -46.74 -16.11 20.82
CA THR A 39 -46.80 -14.80 20.19
C THR A 39 -47.61 -14.97 18.94
N GLU A 40 -48.83 -14.42 18.93
CA GLU A 40 -49.64 -14.22 17.73
C GLU A 40 -48.72 -13.88 16.55
N GLU A 41 -48.73 -14.71 15.50
CA GLU A 41 -47.90 -14.55 14.31
C GLU A 41 -48.26 -13.22 13.60
N THR A 42 -47.69 -12.12 14.07
CA THR A 42 -47.71 -10.84 13.35
C THR A 42 -46.96 -11.04 12.06
N GLU A 43 -47.68 -10.93 10.93
CA GLU A 43 -47.06 -10.89 9.61
C GLU A 43 -45.92 -9.86 9.61
N PRO A 44 -44.73 -10.20 9.09
CA PRO A 44 -43.59 -9.31 9.18
C PRO A 44 -43.85 -8.02 8.37
N ASP A 45 -43.77 -6.88 9.05
CA ASP A 45 -43.86 -5.56 8.41
C ASP A 45 -42.84 -5.45 7.27
N THR A 46 -43.33 -5.23 6.05
CA THR A 46 -42.50 -5.14 4.84
C THR A 46 -42.25 -3.68 4.47
N PHE A 47 -40.97 -3.30 4.35
CA PHE A 47 -40.60 -1.96 3.91
C PHE A 47 -40.95 -1.70 2.44
N THR A 48 -41.38 -0.47 2.13
CA THR A 48 -41.66 -0.08 0.74
C THR A 48 -40.38 -0.12 -0.10
N ARG A 49 -40.53 -0.46 -1.38
CA ARG A 49 -39.40 -0.52 -2.32
C ARG A 49 -38.63 0.80 -2.39
N GLU A 50 -39.34 1.92 -2.46
CA GLU A 50 -38.77 3.27 -2.53
C GLU A 50 -37.90 3.58 -1.30
N TYR A 51 -38.35 3.19 -0.10
CA TYR A 51 -37.60 3.38 1.13
C TYR A 51 -36.27 2.61 1.09
N VAL A 52 -36.30 1.31 0.77
CA VAL A 52 -35.07 0.51 0.73
C VAL A 52 -34.11 0.98 -0.37
N GLU A 53 -34.63 1.40 -1.52
CA GLU A 53 -33.80 1.99 -2.58
C GLU A 53 -33.12 3.28 -2.14
N SER A 54 -33.84 4.18 -1.46
CA SER A 54 -33.25 5.40 -0.91
C SER A 54 -32.15 5.10 0.11
N LEU A 55 -32.38 4.13 1.01
CA LEU A 55 -31.41 3.69 1.99
C LEU A 55 -30.15 3.08 1.35
N ARG A 56 -30.29 2.31 0.26
CA ARG A 56 -29.14 1.78 -0.49
C ARG A 56 -28.32 2.89 -1.13
N GLN A 57 -28.97 3.90 -1.70
CA GLN A 57 -28.29 5.05 -2.29
C GLN A 57 -27.55 5.86 -1.21
N GLU A 58 -28.17 6.09 -0.06
CA GLU A 58 -27.57 6.81 1.05
C GLU A 58 -26.35 6.07 1.61
N ASN A 59 -26.51 4.78 1.91
CA ASN A 59 -25.40 3.92 2.35
C ASN A 59 -24.29 3.83 1.31
N GLY A 60 -24.64 3.81 0.01
CA GLY A 60 -23.68 3.90 -1.08
C GLY A 60 -22.83 5.18 -1.02
N LYS A 61 -23.45 6.33 -0.75
CA LYS A 61 -22.74 7.61 -0.60
C LYS A 61 -21.81 7.59 0.62
N TYR A 62 -22.24 7.03 1.75
CA TYR A 62 -21.37 6.93 2.94
C TYR A 62 -20.16 6.04 2.71
N ARG A 63 -20.32 4.88 2.05
CA ARG A 63 -19.19 4.02 1.69
C ARG A 63 -18.20 4.74 0.78
N GLN A 64 -18.68 5.45 -0.24
CA GLN A 64 -17.81 6.24 -1.11
C GLN A 64 -17.07 7.35 -0.36
N ARG A 65 -17.73 8.01 0.59
CA ARG A 65 -17.11 9.06 1.42
C ARG A 65 -16.05 8.50 2.35
N ALA A 66 -16.32 7.35 2.98
CA ALA A 66 -15.36 6.66 3.83
C ALA A 66 -14.11 6.25 3.04
N GLN A 67 -14.28 5.58 1.89
CA GLN A 67 -13.17 5.20 1.01
C GLN A 67 -12.31 6.39 0.60
N ARG A 68 -12.94 7.51 0.22
CA ARG A 68 -12.20 8.75 -0.10
C ARG A 68 -11.47 9.34 1.11
N ALA A 69 -12.04 9.24 2.30
CA ALA A 69 -11.38 9.70 3.51
C ALA A 69 -10.12 8.87 3.81
N ASP A 70 -10.22 7.54 3.66
CA ASP A 70 -9.09 6.61 3.85
C ASP A 70 -7.96 6.90 2.83
N GLU A 71 -8.31 7.10 1.56
CA GLU A 71 -7.35 7.48 0.51
C GLU A 71 -6.64 8.81 0.84
N LEU A 72 -7.39 9.81 1.32
CA LEU A 72 -6.83 11.11 1.70
C LEU A 72 -5.95 11.01 2.95
N ALA A 73 -6.32 10.18 3.93
CA ALA A 73 -5.53 9.93 5.13
C ALA A 73 -4.18 9.30 4.80
N GLN A 74 -4.16 8.30 3.91
CA GLN A 74 -2.92 7.66 3.43
C GLN A 74 -2.02 8.65 2.68
N ARG A 75 -2.60 9.48 1.82
CA ARG A 75 -1.85 10.53 1.11
C ARG A 75 -1.25 11.53 2.09
N LEU A 76 -2.05 12.02 3.04
CA LEU A 76 -1.59 12.96 4.05
C LEU A 76 -0.45 12.38 4.88
N HIS A 77 -0.57 11.11 5.33
CA HIS A 77 0.48 10.42 6.05
C HIS A 77 1.79 10.37 5.26
N THR A 78 1.71 9.98 3.98
CA THR A 78 2.87 9.94 3.08
C THR A 78 3.52 11.32 2.94
N GLU A 79 2.72 12.39 2.82
CA GLU A 79 3.24 13.76 2.73
C GLU A 79 3.90 14.22 4.04
N LEU A 80 3.33 13.89 5.20
CA LEU A 80 3.91 14.21 6.50
C LEU A 80 5.23 13.49 6.70
N VAL A 81 5.31 12.20 6.34
CA VAL A 81 6.55 11.43 6.36
C VAL A 81 7.58 12.04 5.42
N ARG A 82 7.18 12.42 4.20
CA ARG A 82 8.06 13.11 3.23
C ARG A 82 8.60 14.42 3.80
N ALA A 83 7.76 15.20 4.50
CA ALA A 83 8.15 16.46 5.10
C ALA A 83 9.23 16.29 6.19
N THR A 84 9.33 15.12 6.83
CA THR A 84 10.42 14.84 7.79
C THR A 84 11.78 14.76 7.11
N GLY A 85 11.84 14.37 5.84
CA GLY A 85 13.08 14.19 5.08
C GLY A 85 14.02 13.10 5.60
N LYS A 86 13.57 12.25 6.52
CA LYS A 86 14.38 11.19 7.14
C LYS A 86 14.46 9.92 6.28
N LEU A 87 13.36 9.54 5.64
CA LEU A 87 13.28 8.36 4.77
C LEU A 87 13.61 8.72 3.32
N ALA A 88 14.25 7.78 2.60
CA ALA A 88 14.50 7.91 1.17
C ALA A 88 13.19 7.80 0.36
N ASP A 89 12.33 6.85 0.72
CA ASP A 89 10.97 6.72 0.21
C ASP A 89 9.96 6.87 1.36
N PRO A 90 9.04 7.87 1.32
CA PRO A 90 8.03 8.04 2.36
C PRO A 90 7.01 6.89 2.42
N THR A 91 6.91 6.06 1.38
CA THR A 91 6.00 4.89 1.36
C THR A 91 6.56 3.68 2.11
N ASP A 92 7.83 3.73 2.54
CA ASP A 92 8.45 2.67 3.35
C ASP A 92 7.88 2.57 4.77
N LEU A 93 7.26 3.64 5.28
CA LEU A 93 6.56 3.63 6.55
C LEU A 93 5.08 3.26 6.31
N PRO A 94 4.58 2.13 6.83
CA PRO A 94 3.17 1.77 6.73
C PRO A 94 2.27 2.84 7.34
N PHE A 95 1.07 2.99 6.78
CA PHE A 95 0.05 3.86 7.33
C PHE A 95 -0.36 3.39 8.75
N ASP A 96 -0.43 4.35 9.66
CA ASP A 96 -1.00 4.19 11.00
C ASP A 96 -1.76 5.48 11.33
N GLU A 97 -3.01 5.35 11.78
CA GLU A 97 -3.87 6.48 12.13
C GLU A 97 -3.27 7.32 13.27
N ASP A 98 -2.55 6.67 14.20
CA ASP A 98 -1.90 7.33 15.33
C ASP A 98 -0.82 8.32 14.87
N HIS A 99 -0.21 8.11 13.70
CA HIS A 99 0.78 9.03 13.13
C HIS A 99 0.16 10.37 12.69
N LEU A 100 -1.12 10.37 12.32
CA LEU A 100 -1.83 11.60 11.94
C LEU A 100 -2.26 12.41 13.16
N ALA A 101 -2.59 11.74 14.26
CA ALA A 101 -3.00 12.37 15.51
C ALA A 101 -1.80 12.86 16.34
N ASP A 102 -0.66 12.16 16.29
CA ASP A 102 0.53 12.46 17.09
C ASP A 102 1.82 12.35 16.25
N ALA A 103 2.41 13.52 15.97
CA ALA A 103 3.66 13.62 15.24
C ALA A 103 4.85 12.98 15.98
N ALA A 104 4.82 12.90 17.33
CA ALA A 104 5.87 12.27 18.11
C ALA A 104 5.87 10.75 17.93
N LYS A 105 4.68 10.12 17.85
CA LYS A 105 4.55 8.69 17.51
C LYS A 105 5.11 8.40 16.12
N MET A 106 4.77 9.23 15.14
CA MET A 106 5.32 9.10 13.78
C MET A 106 6.85 9.21 13.77
N ALA A 107 7.41 10.19 14.47
CA ALA A 107 8.85 10.36 14.54
C ALA A 107 9.54 9.15 15.20
N ALA A 108 8.97 8.63 16.29
CA ALA A 108 9.49 7.44 16.97
C ALA A 108 9.43 6.19 16.08
N ALA A 109 8.35 6.00 15.33
CA ALA A 109 8.22 4.90 14.38
C ALA A 109 9.25 4.98 13.24
N ILE A 110 9.53 6.18 12.74
CA ILE A 110 10.60 6.41 11.76
C ILE A 110 11.96 6.06 12.36
N ASP A 111 12.25 6.50 13.59
CA ASP A 111 13.55 6.25 14.23
C ASP A 111 13.76 4.76 14.54
N ASP A 112 12.73 4.04 14.97
CA ASP A 112 12.76 2.58 15.13
C ASP A 112 12.98 1.87 13.78
N LEU A 113 12.25 2.28 12.74
CA LEU A 113 12.39 1.73 11.40
C LEU A 113 13.81 1.91 10.87
N LEU A 114 14.40 3.09 11.05
CA LEU A 114 15.77 3.38 10.62
C LEU A 114 16.82 2.63 11.44
N THR A 115 16.56 2.41 12.73
CA THR A 115 17.43 1.59 13.58
C THR A 115 17.47 0.14 13.08
N ARG A 116 16.32 -0.42 12.68
CA ARG A 116 16.23 -1.78 12.13
C ARG A 116 16.68 -1.87 10.67
N LYS A 117 16.41 -0.84 9.87
CA LYS A 117 16.67 -0.78 8.43
C LYS A 117 17.40 0.51 8.06
N PRO A 118 18.71 0.61 8.37
CA PRO A 118 19.48 1.85 8.13
C PRO A 118 19.63 2.21 6.65
N HIS A 119 19.39 1.27 5.73
CA HIS A 119 19.45 1.53 4.29
C HIS A 119 18.28 2.34 3.75
N LEU A 120 17.17 2.46 4.50
CA LEU A 120 16.01 3.27 4.14
C LEU A 120 16.20 4.76 4.45
N ALA A 121 17.27 5.13 5.17
CA ALA A 121 17.59 6.52 5.45
C ALA A 121 17.84 7.31 4.17
N ALA A 122 17.35 8.55 4.13
CA ALA A 122 17.59 9.48 3.04
C ALA A 122 19.10 9.69 2.86
N ARG A 123 19.62 9.35 1.67
CA ARG A 123 21.02 9.55 1.31
C ARG A 123 21.14 10.83 0.49
N ARG A 124 21.76 11.85 1.05
CA ARG A 124 22.25 12.98 0.26
C ARG A 124 23.70 12.70 -0.12
N PRO A 125 24.04 12.52 -1.41
CA PRO A 125 25.43 12.54 -1.82
C PRO A 125 26.02 13.92 -1.48
N ILE A 126 27.05 13.94 -0.66
CA ILE A 126 27.76 15.15 -0.24
C ILE A 126 29.15 15.10 -0.90
N GLY A 127 29.53 16.17 -1.60
CA GLY A 127 30.84 16.31 -2.22
C GLY A 127 30.80 16.57 -3.74
N GLU A 128 31.95 16.96 -4.29
CA GLU A 128 32.13 17.15 -5.73
C GLU A 128 32.35 15.77 -6.37
N ILE A 129 31.36 15.27 -7.12
CA ILE A 129 31.35 13.93 -7.74
C ILE A 129 32.32 13.82 -8.95
N GLY A 130 33.09 14.88 -9.22
CA GLY A 130 34.02 14.96 -10.35
C GLY A 130 33.36 14.96 -11.73
N GLN A 131 32.04 15.14 -11.78
CA GLN A 131 31.23 15.14 -13.00
C GLN A 131 30.76 16.57 -13.28
N GLY A 132 31.24 17.15 -14.38
CA GLY A 132 30.97 18.54 -14.77
C GLY A 132 32.24 19.39 -14.83
N ALA A 133 32.11 20.63 -15.34
CA ALA A 133 33.21 21.58 -15.32
C ALA A 133 33.55 21.94 -13.88
N THR A 134 34.59 21.33 -13.33
CA THR A 134 35.14 21.72 -12.04
C THR A 134 35.93 23.01 -12.22
N ALA A 135 35.94 23.87 -11.21
CA ALA A 135 36.85 25.02 -11.17
C ALA A 135 38.28 24.52 -10.92
N SER A 136 38.85 23.78 -11.88
CA SER A 136 40.26 23.39 -11.84
C SER A 136 41.11 24.65 -12.04
N GLY A 137 41.50 25.26 -10.92
CA GLY A 137 42.25 26.50 -10.83
C GLY A 137 43.73 26.38 -11.21
N THR A 138 44.07 25.62 -12.25
CA THR A 138 45.39 25.70 -12.89
C THR A 138 45.21 26.23 -14.29
N ASN A 139 45.32 27.55 -14.44
CA ASN A 139 45.52 28.17 -15.75
C ASN A 139 46.83 27.61 -16.32
N VAL A 140 46.73 26.66 -17.25
CA VAL A 140 47.90 26.14 -17.96
C VAL A 140 48.35 27.20 -18.97
N ASP A 141 49.45 27.89 -18.66
CA ASP A 141 50.05 28.87 -19.56
C ASP A 141 50.92 28.17 -20.61
N LEU A 142 50.35 27.97 -21.80
CA LEU A 142 51.01 27.39 -22.96
C LEU A 142 52.23 28.21 -23.43
N ALA A 143 52.20 29.54 -23.28
CA ALA A 143 53.30 30.40 -23.70
C ALA A 143 54.50 30.26 -22.76
N ALA A 144 54.28 30.03 -21.47
CA ALA A 144 55.34 29.70 -20.51
C ALA A 144 56.00 28.36 -20.83
N ILE A 145 55.21 27.32 -21.14
CA ILE A 145 55.72 25.99 -21.50
C ILE A 145 56.56 26.04 -22.78
N LEU A 146 56.13 26.77 -23.80
CA LEU A 146 56.85 26.85 -25.08
C LEU A 146 58.20 27.59 -24.93
N ARG A 147 58.22 28.66 -24.13
CA ARG A 147 59.42 29.46 -23.88
C ARG A 147 60.48 28.70 -23.08
N GLY A 148 60.06 27.82 -22.17
CA GLY A 148 60.97 26.94 -21.41
C GLY A 148 61.61 25.82 -22.23
N LYS A 149 61.07 25.48 -23.41
CA LYS A 149 61.59 24.41 -24.29
C LYS A 149 62.49 24.92 -25.43
N ALA A 150 62.48 26.23 -25.68
CA ALA A 150 63.26 26.88 -26.72
C ALA A 150 64.60 27.47 -26.21
N GLY A 151 65.03 27.10 -25.00
CA GLY A 151 66.32 27.45 -24.40
C GLY A 151 67.29 26.28 -24.38
#